data_AF-A0A537Y7E7-F1
#
_entry.id   AF-A0A537Y7E7-F1
#
_cell.length_a   1.000
_cell.length_b   1.000
_cell.length_c   1.000
_cell.angle_alpha   90.00
_cell.angle_beta   90.00
_cell.angle_gamma   90.00
#
_symmetry.space_group_name_H-M   'P 1'
#
loop_
_entity.id
_entity.type
_entity.pdbx_description
1 polymer ?
#
loop_
_entity_poly.entity_id
_entity_poly.type
_entity_poly.pdbx_seq_one_letter_code
_entity_poly.pdbx_strand_id
1 'polypeptide(L)'
;MAGSLRPGISVIISDFLTESDLGSVLAALRSARQQVVLLQVLAPQELDPDVTGDVALTDVESGATVDVTVTPALLQRYHDALDDHTNRLMALAGAHRALWHRIRSDAPVDLLVMDTFRRIGLLA
;
A
#
# COMPACT_ATOMS: atom_id res chain seq x y z
N MET A 1 -16.12 -0.92 -24.48
CA MET A 1 -17.11 -0.03 -23.83
C MET A 1 -16.91 -0.15 -22.33
N ALA A 2 -16.17 0.75 -21.71
CA ALA A 2 -16.01 0.75 -20.25
C ALA A 2 -17.32 1.29 -19.63
N GLY A 3 -17.99 0.46 -18.83
CA GLY A 3 -19.21 0.89 -18.13
C GLY A 3 -18.89 2.10 -17.25
N SER A 4 -19.68 3.17 -17.38
CA SER A 4 -19.57 4.33 -16.50
C SER A 4 -19.77 3.88 -15.05
N LEU A 5 -18.74 4.05 -14.23
CA LEU A 5 -18.80 3.77 -12.80
C LEU A 5 -19.83 4.71 -12.14
N ARG A 6 -20.82 4.13 -11.45
CA ARG A 6 -21.88 4.86 -10.73
C ARG A 6 -21.37 5.38 -9.39
N PRO A 7 -21.85 6.52 -8.87
CA PRO A 7 -21.44 7.04 -7.56
C PRO A 7 -21.42 5.97 -6.47
N GLY A 8 -20.35 5.93 -5.67
CA GLY A 8 -20.13 4.86 -4.70
C GLY A 8 -18.79 4.99 -3.97
N ILE A 9 -18.36 3.89 -3.34
CA ILE A 9 -17.06 3.78 -2.67
C ILE A 9 -16.20 2.81 -3.48
N SER A 10 -14.95 3.19 -3.74
CA SER A 10 -13.92 2.34 -4.32
C SER A 10 -12.80 2.13 -3.31
N VAL A 11 -12.55 0.87 -2.95
CA VAL A 11 -11.49 0.50 -2.00
C VAL A 11 -10.39 -0.20 -2.79
N ILE A 12 -9.17 0.33 -2.75
CA ILE A 12 -8.00 -0.25 -3.39
C ILE A 12 -7.11 -0.82 -2.28
N ILE A 13 -6.79 -2.11 -2.40
CA ILE A 13 -5.99 -2.85 -1.42
C ILE A 13 -4.74 -3.35 -2.14
N SER A 14 -3.57 -2.93 -1.68
CA SER A 14 -2.26 -3.27 -2.27
C SER A 14 -1.16 -2.86 -1.29
N ASP A 15 0.04 -3.40 -1.39
CA ASP A 15 1.26 -2.84 -0.79
C ASP A 15 1.65 -1.48 -1.42
N PHE A 16 1.13 -1.21 -2.62
CA PHE A 16 1.42 -0.10 -3.52
C PHE A 16 2.87 -0.06 -4.04
N LEU A 17 3.62 -1.15 -3.93
CA LEU A 17 4.98 -1.29 -4.45
C LEU A 17 4.96 -1.56 -5.96
N THR A 18 4.36 -0.64 -6.72
CA THR A 18 4.14 -0.77 -8.16
C THR A 18 4.62 0.46 -8.93
N GLU A 19 5.05 0.25 -10.18
CA GLU A 19 5.35 1.33 -11.13
C GLU A 19 4.09 1.90 -11.83
N SER A 20 2.91 1.39 -11.49
CA SER A 20 1.64 1.81 -12.08
C SER A 20 1.31 3.28 -11.79
N ASP A 21 0.75 3.99 -12.76
CA ASP A 21 0.27 5.38 -12.56
C ASP A 21 -1.04 5.41 -11.76
N LEU A 22 -0.89 5.35 -10.44
CA LEU A 22 -2.01 5.46 -9.50
C LEU A 22 -2.74 6.81 -9.61
N GLY A 23 -2.05 7.89 -10.00
CA GLY A 23 -2.68 9.21 -10.18
C GLY A 23 -3.77 9.19 -11.24
N SER A 24 -3.51 8.53 -12.37
CA SER A 24 -4.52 8.34 -13.43
C SER A 24 -5.75 7.55 -12.95
N VAL A 25 -5.52 6.49 -12.18
CA VAL A 25 -6.59 5.64 -11.61
C VAL A 25 -7.44 6.47 -10.64
N LEU A 26 -6.80 7.22 -9.74
CA LEU A 26 -7.49 8.10 -8.79
C LEU A 26 -8.29 9.19 -9.51
N ALA A 27 -7.74 9.81 -10.56
CA ALA A 27 -8.45 10.81 -11.37
C ALA A 27 -9.69 10.23 -12.06
N ALA A 28 -9.60 9.01 -12.59
CA ALA A 28 -10.72 8.32 -13.23
C ALA A 28 -11.84 8.01 -12.22
N LEU A 29 -11.49 7.44 -11.05
CA LEU A 29 -12.44 7.14 -9.98
C LEU A 29 -13.11 8.42 -9.44
N ARG A 30 -12.33 9.50 -9.29
CA ARG A 30 -12.86 10.80 -8.87
C ARG A 30 -13.86 11.36 -9.89
N SER A 31 -13.56 11.26 -11.18
CA SER A 31 -14.44 11.69 -12.27
C SER A 31 -15.75 10.90 -12.28
N ALA A 32 -15.70 9.63 -11.88
CA ALA A 32 -16.87 8.76 -11.65
C ALA A 32 -17.59 9.00 -10.30
N ARG A 33 -17.26 10.09 -9.58
CA ARG A 33 -17.85 10.45 -8.28
C ARG A 33 -17.72 9.34 -7.24
N GLN A 34 -16.62 8.59 -7.28
CA GLN A 34 -16.28 7.62 -6.23
C GLN A 34 -15.65 8.33 -5.02
N GLN A 35 -16.01 7.89 -3.82
CA GLN A 35 -15.16 8.05 -2.65
C GLN A 35 -14.09 6.96 -2.71
N VAL A 36 -12.82 7.37 -2.75
CA VAL A 36 -11.72 6.41 -2.87
C VAL A 36 -11.05 6.21 -1.52
N VAL A 37 -10.77 4.94 -1.18
CA VAL A 37 -10.00 4.55 -0.01
C VAL A 37 -8.85 3.67 -0.46
N LEU A 38 -7.63 4.04 -0.08
CA LEU A 38 -6.41 3.29 -0.30
C LEU A 38 -6.04 2.60 1.01
N LEU A 39 -6.02 1.27 0.98
CA LEU A 39 -5.59 0.43 2.09
C LEU A 39 -4.23 -0.17 1.73
N GLN A 40 -3.17 0.45 2.24
CA GLN A 40 -1.81 -0.05 2.07
C GLN A 40 -1.61 -1.24 3.01
N VAL A 41 -1.44 -2.45 2.47
CA VAL A 41 -1.23 -3.66 3.28
C VAL A 41 0.23 -4.04 3.19
N LEU A 42 0.93 -4.05 4.33
CA LEU A 42 2.33 -4.46 4.42
C LEU A 42 2.48 -5.63 5.40
N ALA A 43 3.33 -6.58 5.06
CA ALA A 43 3.70 -7.67 5.94
C ALA A 43 4.60 -7.19 7.09
N PRO A 44 4.59 -7.86 8.24
CA PRO A 44 5.54 -7.59 9.33
C PRO A 44 6.99 -7.60 8.85
N GLN A 45 7.34 -8.52 7.96
CA GLN A 45 8.68 -8.68 7.39
C GLN A 45 9.05 -7.55 6.40
N GLU A 46 8.07 -6.82 5.87
CA GLU A 46 8.31 -5.61 5.08
C GLU A 46 8.48 -4.37 5.98
N LEU A 47 7.86 -4.37 7.17
CA LEU A 47 8.02 -3.26 8.11
C LEU A 47 9.28 -3.39 8.97
N ASP A 48 9.67 -4.62 9.27
CA ASP A 48 10.80 -4.99 10.10
C ASP A 48 11.44 -6.26 9.52
N PRO A 49 12.35 -6.12 8.53
CA PRO A 49 12.97 -7.28 7.89
C PRO A 49 13.94 -7.99 8.83
N ASP A 50 13.60 -9.21 9.24
CA ASP A 50 14.48 -10.09 10.04
C ASP A 50 15.39 -10.93 9.14
N VAL A 51 16.25 -10.25 8.37
CA VAL A 51 17.26 -10.87 7.49
C VAL A 51 18.63 -10.26 7.76
N THR A 52 19.65 -11.11 7.88
CA THR A 52 21.03 -10.68 8.17
C THR A 52 22.05 -11.51 7.42
N GLY A 53 23.17 -10.91 7.03
CA GLY A 53 24.26 -11.61 6.34
C GLY A 53 23.99 -11.77 4.84
N ASP A 54 24.64 -12.75 4.22
CA ASP A 54 24.50 -13.01 2.79
C ASP A 54 23.24 -13.83 2.52
N VAL A 55 22.31 -13.24 1.78
CA VAL A 55 21.02 -13.86 1.43
C VAL A 55 20.78 -13.78 -0.07
N ALA A 56 20.16 -14.81 -0.61
CA ALA A 56 19.59 -14.78 -1.96
C ALA A 56 18.10 -14.43 -1.84
N LEU A 57 17.72 -13.25 -2.33
CA LEU A 57 16.33 -12.80 -2.36
C LEU A 57 15.71 -13.21 -3.69
N THR A 58 14.65 -14.01 -3.65
CA THR A 58 13.89 -14.39 -4.83
C THR A 58 12.58 -13.60 -4.85
N ASP A 59 12.40 -12.81 -5.91
CA ASP A 59 11.15 -12.14 -6.25
C ASP A 59 10.10 -13.20 -6.64
N VAL A 60 8.94 -13.19 -5.98
CA VAL A 60 7.90 -14.21 -6.18
C VAL A 60 7.07 -13.94 -7.44
N GLU A 61 7.02 -12.70 -7.92
CA GLU A 61 6.31 -12.29 -9.12
C GLU A 61 7.11 -12.62 -10.38
N SER A 62 8.41 -12.33 -10.38
CA SER A 62 9.27 -12.51 -11.56
C SER A 62 10.10 -13.79 -11.53
N GLY A 63 10.34 -14.37 -10.34
CA GLY A 63 11.29 -15.46 -10.12
C GLY A 63 12.76 -15.02 -10.15
N ALA A 64 13.04 -13.72 -10.30
CA ALA A 64 14.40 -13.21 -10.30
C ALA A 64 15.04 -13.39 -8.91
N THR A 65 16.32 -13.78 -8.87
CA THR A 65 17.06 -13.93 -7.63
C THR A 65 18.22 -12.95 -7.60
N VAL A 66 18.42 -12.28 -6.47
CA VAL A 66 19.51 -11.33 -6.24
C VAL A 66 20.25 -11.71 -4.96
N ASP A 67 21.56 -11.86 -5.07
CA ASP A 67 22.44 -12.03 -3.91
C ASP A 67 22.69 -10.67 -3.26
N VAL A 68 22.35 -10.56 -1.98
CA VAL A 68 22.44 -9.33 -1.19
C VAL A 68 23.14 -9.63 0.13
N THR A 69 24.17 -8.83 0.45
CA THR A 69 24.72 -8.78 1.81
C THR A 69 23.90 -7.79 2.64
N VAL A 70 23.07 -8.31 3.53
CA VAL A 70 22.24 -7.48 4.41
C VAL A 70 23.07 -6.94 5.56
N THR A 71 23.24 -5.62 5.53
CA THR A 71 23.96 -4.84 6.55
C THR A 71 22.98 -3.92 7.29
N PRO A 72 23.30 -3.46 8.51
CA PRO A 72 22.48 -2.47 9.21
C PRO A 72 22.25 -1.19 8.39
N ALA A 73 23.25 -0.76 7.62
CA ALA A 73 23.14 0.40 6.74
C ALA A 73 22.18 0.15 5.56
N LEU A 74 22.13 -1.07 5.04
CA LEU A 74 21.16 -1.43 3.99
C LEU A 74 19.74 -1.48 4.55
N LEU A 75 19.53 -2.07 5.73
CA LEU A 75 18.23 -2.08 6.40
C LEU A 75 17.72 -0.66 6.67
N GLN A 76 18.60 0.24 7.12
CA GLN A 76 18.21 1.64 7.30
C GLN A 76 17.76 2.29 5.99
N ARG A 77 18.51 2.10 4.90
CA ARG A 77 18.13 2.62 3.58
C ARG A 77 16.81 2.04 3.07
N TYR A 78 16.53 0.78 3.38
CA TYR A 78 15.25 0.15 3.05
C TYR A 78 14.11 0.83 3.81
N HIS A 79 14.24 1.04 5.12
CA HIS A 79 13.24 1.76 5.91
C HIS A 79 13.01 3.19 5.39
N ASP A 80 14.09 3.93 5.11
CA ASP A 80 14.00 5.27 4.55
C ASP A 80 13.24 5.28 3.21
N ALA A 81 13.55 4.33 2.32
CA ALA A 81 12.88 4.19 1.03
C ALA A 81 11.39 3.82 1.17
N LEU A 82 11.05 2.95 2.11
CA LEU A 82 9.67 2.56 2.40
C LEU A 82 8.86 3.73 2.98
N ASP A 83 9.45 4.51 3.88
CA ASP A 83 8.82 5.71 4.45
C ASP A 83 8.63 6.78 3.37
N ASP A 84 9.63 7.02 2.51
CA ASP A 84 9.52 7.94 1.38
C ASP A 84 8.44 7.50 0.37
N HIS A 85 8.34 6.20 0.11
CA HIS A 85 7.26 5.64 -0.71
C HIS A 85 5.88 5.88 -0.07
N THR A 86 5.75 5.55 1.22
CA THR A 86 4.51 5.71 1.98
C THR A 86 4.07 7.18 2.05
N ASN A 87 5.00 8.11 2.25
CA ASN A 87 4.74 9.54 2.26
C ASN A 87 4.27 10.06 0.90
N ARG A 88 4.87 9.58 -0.20
CA ARG A 88 4.42 9.90 -1.57
C ARG A 88 3.00 9.39 -1.83
N LEU A 89 2.70 8.16 -1.41
CA LEU A 89 1.36 7.58 -1.52
C LEU A 89 0.31 8.40 -0.75
N MET A 90 0.64 8.81 0.48
CA MET A 90 -0.23 9.65 1.32
C MET A 90 -0.48 11.02 0.68
N ALA A 91 0.57 11.66 0.15
CA ALA A 91 0.45 12.93 -0.55
C ALA A 91 -0.41 12.83 -1.81
N LEU A 92 -0.23 11.75 -2.59
CA LEU A 92 -1.03 11.48 -3.78
C LEU A 92 -2.51 11.26 -3.42
N ALA A 93 -2.79 10.46 -2.38
CA ALA A 93 -4.15 10.26 -1.88
C ALA A 93 -4.81 11.59 -1.50
N GLY A 94 -4.10 12.43 -0.74
CA GLY A 94 -4.54 13.76 -0.34
C GLY A 94 -4.86 14.67 -1.52
N ALA A 95 -3.97 14.72 -2.53
CA ALA A 95 -4.16 15.51 -3.74
C ALA A 95 -5.44 15.12 -4.51
N HIS A 96 -5.85 13.85 -4.45
CA HIS A 96 -7.05 13.32 -5.09
C HIS A 96 -8.28 13.25 -4.16
N ARG A 97 -8.18 13.72 -2.91
CA ARG A 97 -9.23 13.60 -1.87
C ARG A 97 -9.64 12.15 -1.61
N ALA A 98 -8.69 11.23 -1.74
CA ALA A 98 -8.83 9.84 -1.31
C ALA A 98 -8.43 9.72 0.17
N LEU A 99 -9.04 8.76 0.87
CA LEU A 99 -8.55 8.34 2.18
C LEU A 99 -7.39 7.37 1.97
N TRP A 100 -6.39 7.43 2.83
CA TRP A 100 -5.29 6.48 2.86
C TRP A 100 -5.11 5.95 4.27
N HIS A 101 -4.96 4.64 4.42
CA HIS A 101 -4.62 3.97 5.68
C HIS A 101 -3.64 2.82 5.43
N ARG A 102 -2.67 2.65 6.33
CA ARG A 102 -1.77 1.50 6.36
C ARG A 102 -2.29 0.44 7.33
N ILE A 103 -2.22 -0.82 6.92
CA ILE A 103 -2.64 -2.01 7.65
C ILE A 103 -1.49 -3.01 7.62
N ARG A 104 -1.28 -3.70 8.73
CA ARG A 104 -0.40 -4.87 8.76
C ARG A 104 -1.16 -6.11 8.29
N SER A 105 -0.54 -6.95 7.48
CA SER A 105 -1.18 -8.17 6.98
C SER A 105 -1.49 -9.19 8.09
N ASP A 106 -0.82 -9.09 9.25
CA ASP A 106 -1.03 -9.91 10.44
C ASP A 106 -2.10 -9.35 11.40
N ALA A 107 -2.72 -8.21 11.07
CA ALA A 107 -3.75 -7.63 11.91
C ALA A 107 -5.03 -8.49 11.91
N PRO A 108 -5.63 -8.78 13.09
CA PRO A 108 -6.90 -9.48 13.18
C PRO A 108 -8.00 -8.76 12.39
N VAL A 109 -8.70 -9.48 11.52
CA VAL A 109 -9.71 -8.91 10.61
C VAL A 109 -10.85 -8.25 11.38
N ASP A 110 -11.27 -8.83 12.50
CA ASP A 110 -12.29 -8.26 13.37
C ASP A 110 -11.90 -6.88 13.90
N LEU A 111 -10.64 -6.68 14.28
CA LEU A 111 -10.13 -5.36 14.69
C LEU A 111 -10.11 -4.38 13.51
N LEU A 112 -9.71 -4.82 12.32
CA LEU A 112 -9.72 -3.97 11.12
C LEU A 112 -11.14 -3.48 10.78
N VAL A 113 -12.12 -4.38 10.82
CA VAL A 113 -13.51 -4.06 10.47
C VAL A 113 -14.18 -3.24 11.56
N MET A 114 -14.04 -3.62 12.84
CA MET A 114 -14.76 -2.97 13.94
C MET A 114 -14.17 -1.62 14.34
N ASP A 115 -12.86 -1.44 14.24
CA ASP A 115 -12.20 -0.24 14.75
C ASP A 115 -11.71 0.66 13.59
N THR A 116 -10.88 0.12 12.71
CA THR A 116 -10.25 0.90 11.64
C THR A 116 -11.24 1.36 10.59
N PHE A 117 -12.05 0.46 10.03
CA PHE A 117 -13.00 0.80 8.96
C PHE A 117 -14.16 1.69 9.43
N ARG A 118 -14.61 1.54 10.69
CA ARG A 118 -15.57 2.47 11.29
C ARG A 118 -14.97 3.86 11.48
N ARG A 119 -13.76 3.97 12.02
CA ARG A 119 -13.09 5.26 12.27
C ARG A 119 -12.82 6.06 11.00
N ILE A 120 -12.53 5.40 9.89
CA ILE A 120 -12.32 6.06 8.59
C ILE A 120 -13.61 6.28 7.80
N GLY A 121 -14.78 5.92 8.34
CA GLY A 121 -16.08 6.10 7.71
C GLY A 121 -16.36 5.15 6.54
N LEU A 122 -15.69 3.99 6.50
CA LEU A 122 -15.92 2.95 5.49
C LEU A 122 -17.07 2.01 5.89
N LEU A 123 -17.35 1.88 7.20
CA LEU A 123 -18.48 1.13 7.75
C LEU A 123 -19.30 1.99 8.72
N ALA A 124 -20.62 1.81 8.68
CA ALA A 124 -21.59 2.47 9.57
C ALA A 124 -21.80 1.69 10.87
#